data_AF-A0A317U3T6-F1
#
_entry.id   AF-A0A317U3T6-F1
#
_cell.length_a   1.000
_cell.length_b   1.000
_cell.length_c   1.000
_cell.angle_alpha   90.00
_cell.angle_beta   90.00
_cell.angle_gamma   90.00
#
_symmetry.space_group_name_H-M   'P 1'
#
loop_
_entity.id
_entity.type
_entity.pdbx_description
1 polymer ?
#
loop_
_entity_poly.entity_id
_entity_poly.type
_entity_poly.pdbx_seq_one_letter_code
_entity_poly.pdbx_strand_id
1 'polypeptide(L)'
;MSTIEQLREQIQNIDHDIIRYIALRQDLCKKMGTLIRKEGKQIIDLEQEKKNLEFYESLSNEYSIDPKFVSRLFKLIIINSRV
;
A
#
# COMPACT_ATOMS: atom_id res chain seq x y z
N MET A 1 8.47 16.80 -27.31
CA MET A 1 7.41 15.77 -27.19
C MET A 1 8.09 14.45 -26.88
N SER A 2 7.62 13.71 -25.88
CA SER A 2 8.15 12.38 -25.58
C SER A 2 7.67 11.37 -26.64
N THR A 3 8.51 10.41 -27.02
CA THR A 3 8.09 9.29 -27.87
C THR A 3 7.26 8.29 -27.07
N ILE A 4 6.54 7.39 -27.77
CA ILE A 4 5.79 6.31 -27.12
C ILE A 4 6.73 5.43 -26.28
N GLU A 5 7.94 5.20 -26.77
CA GLU A 5 8.97 4.42 -26.09
C GLU A 5 9.43 5.09 -24.80
N GLN A 6 9.64 6.41 -24.82
CA GLN A 6 10.00 7.18 -23.62
C GLN A 6 8.88 7.16 -22.57
N LEU A 7 7.62 7.23 -23.00
CA LEU A 7 6.48 7.12 -22.08
C LEU A 7 6.39 5.73 -21.46
N ARG A 8 6.65 4.67 -22.24
CA ARG A 8 6.70 3.29 -21.72
C ARG A 8 7.80 3.10 -20.69
N GLU A 9 8.99 3.65 -20.92
CA GLU A 9 10.09 3.60 -19.97
C GLU A 9 9.74 4.34 -18.66
N GLN A 10 9.09 5.50 -18.75
CA GLN A 10 8.61 6.23 -17.57
C GLN A 10 7.59 5.41 -16.77
N ILE A 11 6.64 4.74 -17.44
CA ILE A 11 5.68 3.83 -16.79
C ILE A 11 6.41 2.68 -16.12
N GLN A 12 7.37 2.03 -16.79
CA GLN A 12 8.14 0.93 -16.21
C GLN A 12 8.92 1.35 -14.96
N ASN A 13 9.47 2.56 -14.94
CA ASN A 13 10.15 3.10 -13.77
C ASN A 13 9.19 3.34 -12.60
N ILE A 14 7.99 3.86 -12.88
CA ILE A 14 6.93 4.01 -11.87
C ILE A 14 6.51 2.64 -11.34
N ASP A 15 6.30 1.66 -12.21
CA ASP A 15 5.93 0.30 -11.82
C ASP A 15 6.99 -0.37 -10.93
N HIS A 16 8.27 -0.19 -11.27
CA HIS A 16 9.40 -0.62 -10.45
C HIS A 16 9.34 0.00 -9.05
N ASP A 17 9.11 1.31 -8.97
CA ASP A 17 9.04 2.03 -7.69
C ASP A 17 7.82 1.62 -6.86
N ILE A 18 6.66 1.38 -7.48
CA ILE A 18 5.47 0.83 -6.81
C ILE A 18 5.82 -0.51 -6.14
N ILE A 19 6.46 -1.44 -6.88
CA ILE A 19 6.85 -2.75 -6.34
C ILE A 19 7.86 -2.59 -5.20
N ARG A 20 8.86 -1.71 -5.36
CA ARG A 20 9.85 -1.41 -4.32
C ARG A 20 9.20 -0.89 -3.04
N TYR A 21 8.26 0.06 -3.14
CA TYR A 21 7.56 0.61 -1.97
C TYR A 21 6.64 -0.42 -1.31
N ILE A 22 6.00 -1.31 -2.07
CA ILE A 22 5.24 -2.44 -1.52
C ILE A 22 6.15 -3.37 -0.70
N ALA A 23 7.33 -3.70 -1.21
CA ALA A 23 8.29 -4.53 -0.48
C ALA A 23 8.75 -3.87 0.84
N LEU A 24 9.09 -2.57 0.80
CA LEU A 24 9.47 -1.81 2.00
C LEU A 24 8.34 -1.78 3.03
N ARG A 25 7.09 -1.59 2.58
CA ARG A 25 5.90 -1.64 3.45
C ARG A 25 5.75 -3.01 4.11
N GLN A 26 5.97 -4.10 3.38
CA GLN A 26 5.88 -5.46 3.94
C GLN A 26 6.93 -5.69 5.02
N ASP A 27 8.16 -5.23 4.84
CA ASP A 27 9.21 -5.37 5.85
C ASP A 27 8.89 -4.59 7.13
N LEU A 28 8.25 -3.41 7.01
CA LEU A 28 7.72 -2.69 8.16
C LEU A 28 6.60 -3.47 8.85
N CYS A 29 5.66 -4.04 8.10
CA CYS A 29 4.59 -4.89 8.66
C CYS A 29 5.16 -6.09 9.42
N LYS A 30 6.20 -6.76 8.90
CA LYS A 30 6.89 -7.87 9.60
C LYS A 30 7.49 -7.40 10.91
N LYS A 31 8.22 -6.28 10.90
CA LYS A 31 8.79 -5.68 12.13
C LYS A 31 7.70 -5.36 13.15
N MET A 32 6.61 -4.73 12.74
CA MET A 32 5.46 -4.46 13.61
C MET A 32 4.85 -5.75 14.16
N GLY A 33 4.65 -6.77 13.32
CA GLY A 33 4.13 -8.07 13.72
C GLY A 33 4.98 -8.74 14.81
N THR A 34 6.31 -8.63 14.73
CA THR A 34 7.20 -9.15 15.80
C THR A 34 7.01 -8.42 17.13
N LEU A 35 6.76 -7.11 17.11
CA LEU A 35 6.51 -6.31 18.32
C LEU A 35 5.14 -6.65 18.93
N ILE A 36 4.10 -6.71 18.10
CA ILE A 36 2.73 -7.06 18.53
C ILE A 36 2.69 -8.45 19.17
N ARG A 37 3.39 -9.44 18.59
CA ARG A 37 3.51 -10.79 19.16
C ARG A 37 4.24 -10.78 20.51
N LYS A 38 5.30 -9.99 20.66
CA LYS A 38 6.01 -9.83 21.94
C LYS A 38 5.13 -9.23 23.04
N GLU A 39 4.21 -8.34 22.65
CA GLU A 39 3.27 -7.69 23.57
C GLU A 39 1.98 -8.50 23.83
N GLY A 40 1.81 -9.67 23.20
CA GLY A 40 0.62 -10.51 23.35
C GLY A 40 -0.67 -9.89 22.76
N LYS A 41 -0.54 -8.89 21.89
CA LYS A 41 -1.66 -8.22 21.24
C LYS A 41 -2.12 -8.97 19.98
N GLN A 42 -3.38 -8.76 19.59
CA GLN A 42 -3.88 -9.32 18.32
C GLN A 42 -3.24 -8.61 17.12
N ILE A 43 -2.93 -9.38 16.08
CA ILE A 43 -2.34 -8.88 14.83
C ILE A 43 -3.35 -8.07 14.01
N ILE A 44 -4.65 -8.33 14.19
CA ILE A 44 -5.73 -7.63 13.49
C ILE A 44 -6.24 -6.50 14.39
N ASP A 45 -6.14 -5.28 13.89
CA ASP A 45 -6.66 -4.06 14.52
C ASP A 45 -7.66 -3.40 13.56
N LEU A 46 -8.96 -3.61 13.83
CA LEU A 46 -10.04 -3.11 12.98
C LEU A 46 -10.12 -1.58 12.97
N GLU A 47 -9.77 -0.92 14.08
CA GLU A 47 -9.75 0.54 14.17
C GLU A 47 -8.61 1.10 13.31
N GLN A 48 -7.44 0.46 13.32
CA GLN A 48 -6.34 0.85 12.45
C GLN A 48 -6.66 0.60 10.97
N GLU A 49 -7.35 -0.50 10.64
CA GLU A 49 -7.79 -0.75 9.26
C GLU A 49 -8.78 0.29 8.76
N LYS A 50 -9.72 0.72 9.61
CA LYS A 50 -10.64 1.82 9.28
C LYS A 50 -9.89 3.12 9.01
N LYS A 51 -8.96 3.52 9.89
CA LYS A 51 -8.12 4.72 9.71
C LYS A 51 -7.30 4.66 8.42
N ASN A 52 -6.77 3.49 8.08
CA ASN A 52 -6.04 3.29 6.83
C ASN A 52 -6.94 3.53 5.61
N LEU A 53 -8.19 3.03 5.63
CA LEU A 53 -9.14 3.23 4.53
C LEU A 53 -9.54 4.70 4.37
N GLU A 54 -9.80 5.40 5.48
CA GLU A 54 -10.08 6.86 5.47
C GLU A 54 -8.89 7.64 4.90
N PHE A 55 -7.66 7.28 5.29
CA PHE A 55 -6.45 7.87 4.75
C PHE A 55 -6.31 7.62 3.23
N TYR A 56 -6.57 6.40 2.76
CA TYR A 56 -6.51 6.07 1.34
C TYR A 56 -7.58 6.80 0.53
N GLU A 57 -8.78 6.99 1.07
CA GLU A 57 -9.83 7.78 0.43
C GLU A 57 -9.40 9.24 0.27
N SER A 58 -8.83 9.84 1.32
CA SER A 58 -8.27 11.20 1.25
C SER A 58 -7.21 11.34 0.14
N LEU A 59 -6.25 10.41 0.08
CA LEU A 59 -5.22 10.42 -0.96
C LEU A 59 -5.81 10.19 -2.36
N SER A 60 -6.80 9.30 -2.47
CA SER A 60 -7.46 9.04 -3.76
C SER A 60 -8.09 10.31 -4.33
N ASN A 61 -8.73 11.10 -3.47
CA ASN A 61 -9.31 12.38 -3.84
C ASN A 61 -8.23 13.41 -4.24
N GLU A 62 -7.12 13.48 -3.49
CA GLU A 62 -5.98 14.38 -3.79
C GLU A 62 -5.39 14.10 -5.18
N TYR A 63 -5.17 12.83 -5.52
CA TYR A 63 -4.59 12.42 -6.81
C TYR A 63 -5.63 12.20 -7.92
N SER A 64 -6.92 12.49 -7.66
CA SER A 64 -8.02 12.29 -8.62
C SER A 64 -8.13 10.86 -9.16
N ILE A 65 -7.94 9.86 -8.29
CA ILE A 65 -8.09 8.43 -8.58
C ILE A 65 -9.36 7.91 -7.90
N ASP A 66 -10.06 6.96 -8.52
CA ASP A 66 -11.25 6.32 -7.92
C ASP A 66 -10.92 5.71 -6.54
N PRO A 67 -11.53 6.19 -5.44
CA PRO A 67 -11.29 5.67 -4.10
C PRO A 67 -11.61 4.17 -3.97
N LYS A 68 -12.56 3.65 -4.76
CA LYS A 68 -12.90 2.22 -4.76
C LYS A 68 -11.79 1.38 -5.36
N PHE A 69 -11.12 1.87 -6.39
CA PHE A 69 -9.93 1.22 -6.95
C PHE A 69 -8.80 1.14 -5.92
N VAL A 70 -8.45 2.27 -5.31
CA VAL A 70 -7.37 2.35 -4.30
C VAL A 70 -7.70 1.47 -3.09
N SER A 71 -8.94 1.51 -2.58
CA SER A 71 -9.38 0.65 -1.47
C SER A 71 -9.19 -0.84 -1.79
N ARG A 72 -9.56 -1.30 -2.99
CA ARG A 72 -9.36 -2.69 -3.41
C ARG A 72 -7.88 -3.06 -3.49
N LEU A 73 -7.06 -2.19 -4.08
CA LEU A 73 -5.62 -2.40 -4.18
C LEU A 73 -4.98 -2.53 -2.80
N PHE A 74 -5.23 -1.59 -1.89
CA PHE A 74 -4.62 -1.60 -0.57
C PHE A 74 -5.14 -2.75 0.31
N LYS A 75 -6.39 -3.21 0.14
CA LYS A 75 -6.86 -4.44 0.77
C LYS A 75 -6.02 -5.65 0.37
N LEU A 76 -5.68 -5.80 -0.91
CA LEU A 76 -4.80 -6.88 -1.38
C LEU A 76 -3.40 -6.76 -0.77
N ILE A 77 -2.83 -5.55 -0.73
CA ILE A 77 -1.52 -5.29 -0.13
C ILE A 77 -1.52 -5.63 1.37
N ILE A 78 -2.56 -5.21 2.10
CA ILE A 78 -2.72 -5.51 3.53
C ILE A 78 -2.81 -7.02 3.75
N ILE A 79 -3.65 -7.72 3.01
CA ILE A 79 -3.81 -9.18 3.11
C ILE A 79 -2.47 -9.88 2.89
N ASN A 80 -1.72 -9.49 1.85
CA ASN A 80 -0.38 -10.04 1.56
C ASN A 80 0.67 -9.73 2.64
N SER A 81 0.41 -8.75 3.52
CA SER A 81 1.33 -8.34 4.58
C SER A 81 1.05 -9.00 5.93
N ARG A 82 -0.02 -9.80 6.06
CA ARG A 82 -0.43 -10.48 7.31
C ARG A 82 0.33 -11.79 7.59
N VAL A 83 1.34 -12.12 6.78
CA VAL A 83 2.13 -13.37 6.85
C VAL A 83 3.15 -13.32 7.99
#